data_AF-A0A7D9HKP7-F1
#
_entry.id   AF-A0A7D9HKP7-F1
#
_cell.length_a   1.000
_cell.length_b   1.000
_cell.length_c   1.000
_cell.angle_alpha   90.00
_cell.angle_beta   90.00
_cell.angle_gamma   90.00
#
_symmetry.space_group_name_H-M   'P 1'
#
loop_
_entity.id
_entity.type
_entity.pdbx_description
1 polymer ?
#
loop_
_entity_poly.entity_id
_entity_poly.type
_entity_poly.pdbx_seq_one_letter_code
_entity_poly.pdbx_strand_id
1 'polypeptide(L)'
;MCDVHGVKVYYAHGSKCDIFYAIPGNTADQIVEVHEVLELNSTQEEADTRLYLHAAHAAKTCSDVTIGSPDTDVLVIGVSLQPLIAAHPYSHTGKGADLRTIDIKAIQESIGDDVRQSLIGLHCFTGCDSASAFYGRGKTKAFNLLLNDKNLCSAFKDLGRTI
;
A
#
# COMPACT_ATOMS: atom_id res chain seq x y z
N MET A 1 17.72 -7.43 -21.36
CA MET A 1 17.87 -7.81 -19.94
C MET A 1 18.25 -6.56 -19.20
N CYS A 2 17.43 -6.12 -18.25
CA CYS A 2 17.79 -4.99 -17.39
C CYS A 2 18.92 -5.44 -16.47
N ASP A 3 19.99 -4.65 -16.46
CA ASP A 3 21.08 -4.80 -15.51
C ASP A 3 20.53 -4.59 -14.08
N VAL A 4 20.78 -5.56 -13.19
CA VAL A 4 20.29 -5.57 -11.79
C VAL A 4 21.35 -5.11 -10.80
N HIS A 5 22.46 -4.51 -11.28
CA HIS A 5 23.45 -3.90 -10.40
C HIS A 5 22.80 -2.81 -9.53
N GLY A 6 22.95 -2.95 -8.20
CA GLY A 6 22.38 -2.02 -7.22
C GLY A 6 20.94 -2.31 -6.79
N VAL A 7 20.33 -3.40 -7.26
CA VAL A 7 18.99 -3.82 -6.82
C VAL A 7 19.07 -4.57 -5.48
N LYS A 8 18.27 -4.12 -4.52
CA LYS A 8 18.01 -4.82 -3.26
C LYS A 8 16.60 -5.41 -3.33
N VAL A 9 16.47 -6.70 -3.04
CA VAL A 9 15.18 -7.39 -3.00
C VAL A 9 14.84 -7.68 -1.56
N TYR A 10 13.67 -7.22 -1.11
CA TYR A 10 13.14 -7.57 0.21
C TYR A 10 12.09 -8.67 0.03
N TYR A 11 12.19 -9.71 0.85
CA TYR A 11 11.31 -10.87 0.80
C TYR A 11 10.69 -11.12 2.16
N ALA A 12 9.40 -10.81 2.28
CA ALA A 12 8.62 -11.10 3.47
C ALA A 12 8.07 -12.53 3.41
N HIS A 13 8.27 -13.31 4.48
CA HIS A 13 7.78 -14.68 4.61
C HIS A 13 7.44 -15.00 6.07
N GLY A 14 6.26 -15.60 6.29
CA GLY A 14 5.77 -15.86 7.65
C GLY A 14 5.73 -14.57 8.46
N SER A 15 6.48 -14.53 9.58
CA SER A 15 6.64 -13.32 10.39
C SER A 15 7.94 -12.55 10.14
N LYS A 16 8.73 -12.96 9.15
CA LYS A 16 10.08 -12.48 8.89
C LYS A 16 10.19 -11.71 7.58
N CYS A 17 11.25 -10.92 7.45
CA CYS A 17 11.66 -10.33 6.18
C CYS A 17 13.17 -10.42 6.01
N ASP A 18 13.63 -10.88 4.85
CA ASP A 18 15.04 -10.91 4.48
C ASP A 18 15.33 -9.95 3.33
N ILE A 19 16.55 -9.40 3.28
CA ILE A 19 17.06 -8.61 2.16
C ILE A 19 18.11 -9.41 1.39
N PHE A 20 17.99 -9.39 0.07
CA PHE A 20 18.91 -10.00 -0.88
C PHE A 20 19.57 -8.90 -1.70
N TYR A 21 20.90 -8.92 -1.80
CA TYR A 21 21.62 -8.02 -2.68
C TYR A 21 22.90 -8.66 -3.22
N ALA A 22 23.26 -8.28 -4.44
CA ALA A 22 24.49 -8.75 -5.06
C ALA A 22 25.70 -7.98 -4.51
N ILE A 23 26.78 -8.69 -4.19
CA ILE A 23 28.07 -8.07 -3.91
C ILE A 23 28.72 -7.70 -5.26
N PRO A 24 29.21 -6.46 -5.44
CA PRO A 24 30.00 -6.11 -6.61
C PRO A 24 31.28 -6.96 -6.66
N GLY A 25 31.39 -7.83 -7.66
CA GLY A 25 32.54 -8.72 -7.87
C GLY A 25 32.66 -9.13 -9.33
N ASN A 26 33.89 -9.29 -9.83
CA ASN A 26 34.20 -9.52 -11.25
C ASN A 26 34.08 -11.00 -11.66
N THR A 27 33.26 -11.78 -10.96
CA THR A 27 33.16 -13.24 -11.16
C THR A 27 31.88 -13.62 -11.90
N ALA A 28 32.00 -14.67 -12.73
CA ALA A 28 30.89 -15.27 -13.47
C ALA A 28 29.76 -15.80 -12.56
N ASP A 29 30.05 -15.98 -11.26
CA ASP A 29 29.09 -16.30 -10.22
C ASP A 29 28.82 -15.06 -9.36
N GLN A 30 27.64 -14.46 -9.50
CA GLN A 30 27.19 -13.33 -8.70
C GLN A 30 26.81 -13.84 -7.29
N ILE A 31 27.62 -13.49 -6.29
CA ILE A 31 27.33 -13.83 -4.89
C ILE A 31 26.20 -12.92 -4.37
N VAL A 32 25.16 -13.53 -3.80
CA VAL A 32 24.03 -12.84 -3.16
C VAL A 32 24.18 -12.98 -1.64
N GLU A 33 24.25 -11.86 -0.93
CA GLU A 33 24.14 -11.85 0.53
C GLU A 33 22.68 -11.79 0.96
N VAL A 34 22.38 -12.44 2.09
CA VAL A 34 21.05 -12.48 2.70
C VAL A 34 21.16 -12.06 4.16
N HIS A 35 20.36 -11.08 4.55
CA HIS A 35 20.30 -10.60 5.93
C HIS A 35 18.85 -10.44 6.38
N GLU A 36 18.53 -10.80 7.61
CA GLU A 36 17.20 -10.54 8.19
C GLU A 36 17.05 -9.04 8.49
N VAL A 37 15.91 -8.47 8.10
CA VAL A 37 15.56 -7.06 8.32
C VAL A 37 14.51 -7.00 9.43
N LEU A 38 14.99 -6.93 10.67
CA LEU A 38 14.14 -7.04 11.87
C LEU A 38 13.00 -6.00 11.90
N GLU A 39 13.21 -4.79 11.38
CA GLU A 39 12.15 -3.78 11.34
C GLU A 39 11.03 -4.06 10.33
N LEU A 40 11.22 -5.04 9.44
CA LEU A 40 10.23 -5.50 8.47
C LEU A 40 9.57 -6.81 8.90
N ASN A 41 9.95 -7.37 10.05
CA ASN A 41 9.24 -8.50 10.66
C ASN A 41 7.84 -8.05 11.08
N SER A 42 6.82 -8.85 10.73
CA SER A 42 5.42 -8.51 10.97
C SER A 42 4.58 -9.76 11.12
N THR A 43 3.64 -9.75 12.06
CA THR A 43 2.64 -10.81 12.23
C THR A 43 1.42 -10.64 11.34
N GLN A 44 1.30 -9.52 10.62
CA GLN A 44 0.24 -9.33 9.62
C GLN A 44 0.35 -10.39 8.55
N GLU A 45 -0.75 -11.02 8.14
CA GLU A 45 -0.71 -12.11 7.15
C GLU A 45 -0.72 -11.58 5.71
N GLU A 46 -1.53 -10.56 5.42
CA GLU A 46 -1.82 -10.10 4.06
C GLU A 46 -0.64 -9.31 3.43
N ALA A 47 -0.47 -9.44 2.12
CA ALA A 47 0.66 -8.83 1.40
C ALA A 47 0.48 -7.32 1.19
N ASP A 48 -0.74 -6.88 0.96
CA ASP A 48 -1.14 -5.47 0.76
C ASP A 48 -0.83 -4.60 1.98
N THR A 49 -1.09 -5.07 3.20
CA THR A 49 -0.72 -4.35 4.42
C THR A 49 0.80 -4.33 4.63
N ARG A 50 1.50 -5.44 4.36
CA ARG A 50 2.96 -5.49 4.43
C ARG A 50 3.63 -4.57 3.42
N LEU A 51 3.07 -4.38 2.22
CA LEU A 51 3.61 -3.42 1.24
C LEU A 51 3.79 -2.02 1.85
N TYR A 52 2.88 -1.58 2.72
CA TYR A 52 2.98 -0.28 3.37
C TYR A 52 4.01 -0.23 4.49
N LEU A 53 4.27 -1.34 5.19
CA LEU A 53 5.40 -1.46 6.10
C LEU A 53 6.74 -1.30 5.34
N HIS A 54 6.85 -1.96 4.19
CA HIS A 54 8.02 -1.82 3.31
C HIS A 54 8.15 -0.41 2.73
N ALA A 55 7.04 0.22 2.34
CA ALA A 55 7.04 1.61 1.88
C ALA A 55 7.51 2.57 2.97
N ALA A 56 7.05 2.40 4.21
CA ALA A 56 7.51 3.18 5.36
C ALA A 56 9.00 2.95 5.67
N HIS A 57 9.50 1.72 5.52
CA HIS A 57 10.93 1.43 5.63
C HIS A 57 11.75 2.13 4.53
N ALA A 58 11.32 2.04 3.27
CA ALA A 58 12.00 2.71 2.15
C ALA A 58 12.00 4.24 2.32
N ALA A 59 10.92 4.81 2.85
CA ALA A 59 10.80 6.24 3.14
C ALA A 59 11.82 6.78 4.14
N LYS A 60 12.56 5.93 4.87
CA LYS A 60 13.68 6.35 5.72
C LYS A 60 14.87 6.89 4.91
N THR A 61 15.02 6.44 3.66
CA THR A 61 16.17 6.78 2.80
C THR A 61 15.78 7.34 1.43
N CYS A 62 14.52 7.22 1.05
CA CYS A 62 14.00 7.63 -0.25
C CYS A 62 13.03 8.79 -0.10
N SER A 63 13.10 9.79 -0.99
CA SER A 63 12.12 10.89 -1.08
C SER A 63 10.81 10.46 -1.71
N ASP A 64 10.86 9.44 -2.57
CA ASP A 64 9.74 8.95 -3.37
C ASP A 64 9.64 7.44 -3.23
N VAL A 65 8.41 6.91 -3.13
CA VAL A 65 8.15 5.47 -3.08
C VAL A 65 7.02 5.13 -4.05
N THR A 66 7.28 4.21 -4.97
CA THR A 66 6.25 3.67 -5.88
C THR A 66 5.82 2.28 -5.44
N ILE A 67 4.52 2.12 -5.21
CA ILE A 67 3.90 0.87 -4.76
C ILE A 67 3.18 0.27 -5.96
N GLY A 68 3.71 -0.85 -6.46
CA GLY A 68 3.13 -1.57 -7.61
C GLY A 68 2.11 -2.60 -7.18
N SER A 69 0.84 -2.42 -7.54
CA SER A 69 -0.20 -3.45 -7.39
C SER A 69 -1.39 -3.20 -8.32
N PRO A 70 -1.96 -4.26 -8.96
CA PRO A 70 -3.24 -4.14 -9.64
C PRO A 70 -4.44 -4.08 -8.67
N ASP A 71 -4.24 -4.42 -7.40
CA ASP A 71 -5.32 -4.58 -6.44
C ASP A 71 -5.78 -3.23 -5.89
N THR A 72 -7.10 -3.04 -5.82
CA THR A 72 -7.70 -1.77 -5.37
C THR A 72 -7.45 -1.53 -3.89
N ASP A 73 -7.38 -2.60 -3.10
CA ASP A 73 -7.20 -2.58 -1.65
C ASP A 73 -5.86 -1.93 -1.29
N VAL A 74 -4.81 -2.19 -2.08
CA VAL A 74 -3.51 -1.51 -1.95
C VAL A 74 -3.67 0.00 -2.13
N LEU A 75 -4.40 0.47 -3.16
CA LEU A 75 -4.61 1.91 -3.35
C LEU A 75 -5.43 2.53 -2.21
N VAL A 76 -6.48 1.85 -1.75
CA VAL A 76 -7.33 2.31 -0.64
C VAL A 76 -6.52 2.46 0.64
N ILE A 77 -5.70 1.46 0.99
CA ILE A 77 -4.80 1.53 2.15
C ILE A 77 -3.82 2.69 1.99
N GLY A 78 -3.25 2.88 0.79
CA GLY A 78 -2.28 3.95 0.53
C GLY A 78 -2.82 5.34 0.70
N VAL A 79 -4.00 5.62 0.16
CA VAL A 79 -4.66 6.92 0.36
C VAL A 79 -4.97 7.11 1.84
N SER A 80 -5.51 6.07 2.50
CA SER A 80 -5.91 6.14 3.91
C SER A 80 -4.74 6.41 4.85
N LEU A 81 -3.60 5.74 4.64
CA LEU A 81 -2.41 5.77 5.49
C LEU A 81 -1.33 6.73 4.99
N GLN A 82 -1.59 7.52 3.93
CA GLN A 82 -0.62 8.42 3.31
C GLN A 82 0.21 9.24 4.33
N PRO A 83 -0.38 9.85 5.38
CA PRO A 83 0.39 10.66 6.33
C PRO A 83 1.43 9.89 7.16
N LEU A 84 1.38 8.55 7.16
CA LEU A 84 2.34 7.70 7.87
C LEU A 84 3.59 7.39 7.03
N ILE A 85 3.57 7.68 5.73
CA ILE A 85 4.69 7.48 4.83
C ILE A 85 5.40 8.82 4.67
N ALA A 86 6.65 8.91 5.12
CA ALA A 86 7.42 10.15 5.07
C ALA A 86 7.82 10.56 3.64
N ALA A 87 7.95 9.58 2.75
CA ALA A 87 8.20 9.79 1.32
C ALA A 87 6.92 10.17 0.57
N HIS A 88 7.08 10.73 -0.63
CA HIS A 88 5.97 10.96 -1.56
C HIS A 88 5.53 9.62 -2.18
N PRO A 89 4.31 9.13 -1.90
CA PRO A 89 3.88 7.81 -2.33
C PRO A 89 3.14 7.86 -3.68
N TYR A 90 3.46 6.92 -4.55
CA TYR A 90 2.79 6.69 -5.83
C TYR A 90 2.21 5.28 -5.89
N SER A 91 1.06 5.13 -6.53
CA SER A 91 0.49 3.82 -6.88
C SER A 91 0.76 3.53 -8.35
N HIS A 92 1.45 2.44 -8.65
CA HIS A 92 1.66 1.96 -10.01
C HIS A 92 0.73 0.77 -10.28
N THR A 93 -0.17 0.93 -11.26
CA THR A 93 -1.27 -0.01 -11.50
C THR A 93 -1.67 -0.05 -12.98
N GLY A 94 -2.60 -0.94 -13.33
CA GLY A 94 -3.02 -1.18 -14.71
C GLY A 94 -2.13 -2.19 -15.44
N LYS A 95 -2.46 -2.45 -16.71
CA LYS A 95 -1.75 -3.42 -17.56
C LYS A 95 -1.75 -2.91 -19.00
N GLY A 96 -0.72 -3.25 -19.76
CA GLY A 96 -0.62 -2.89 -21.18
C GLY A 96 -0.76 -1.38 -21.40
N ALA A 97 -1.71 -0.97 -22.24
CA ALA A 97 -1.97 0.44 -22.54
C ALA A 97 -2.54 1.24 -21.34
N ASP A 98 -3.12 0.58 -20.35
CA ASP A 98 -3.72 1.22 -19.17
C ASP A 98 -2.73 1.34 -17.98
N LEU A 99 -1.47 0.95 -18.18
CA LEU A 99 -0.42 1.06 -17.16
C LEU A 99 -0.19 2.53 -16.81
N ARG A 100 -0.30 2.87 -15.53
CA ARG A 100 -0.23 4.25 -15.05
C ARG A 100 0.35 4.34 -13.65
N THR A 101 0.95 5.49 -13.36
CA THR A 101 1.40 5.87 -12.02
C THR A 101 0.52 6.99 -11.51
N ILE A 102 -0.05 6.81 -10.33
CA ILE A 102 -1.02 7.70 -9.72
C ILE A 102 -0.39 8.31 -8.47
N ASP A 103 -0.47 9.63 -8.34
CA ASP A 103 -0.04 10.35 -7.15
C ASP A 103 -1.07 10.17 -6.01
N ILE A 104 -0.68 9.47 -4.95
CA ILE A 104 -1.57 9.18 -3.82
C ILE A 104 -1.84 10.45 -3.00
N LYS A 105 -0.85 11.34 -2.89
CA LYS A 105 -1.00 12.61 -2.16
C LYS A 105 -1.99 13.52 -2.88
N ALA A 106 -1.91 13.62 -4.21
CA ALA A 106 -2.87 14.40 -4.99
C ALA A 106 -4.32 13.89 -4.83
N ILE A 107 -4.51 12.56 -4.74
CA ILE A 107 -5.84 11.98 -4.42
C ILE A 107 -6.28 12.44 -3.04
N GLN A 108 -5.43 12.28 -2.02
CA GLN A 108 -5.75 12.67 -0.65
C GLN A 108 -6.14 14.14 -0.54
N GLU A 109 -5.40 15.04 -1.20
CA GLU A 109 -5.69 16.47 -1.26
C GLU A 109 -7.04 16.76 -1.93
N SER A 110 -7.41 15.99 -2.96
CA SER A 110 -8.69 16.15 -3.67
C SER A 110 -9.91 15.70 -2.88
N ILE A 111 -9.80 14.64 -2.08
CA ILE A 111 -10.93 14.06 -1.33
C ILE A 111 -11.05 14.63 0.08
N GLY A 112 -9.99 15.24 0.60
CA GLY A 112 -9.93 15.81 1.95
C GLY A 112 -9.72 14.77 3.06
N ASP A 113 -9.32 15.27 4.23
CA ASP A 113 -8.92 14.41 5.36
C ASP A 113 -10.07 13.59 5.94
N ASP A 114 -11.29 14.14 5.92
CA ASP A 114 -12.46 13.44 6.46
C ASP A 114 -12.76 12.14 5.70
N VAL A 115 -12.74 12.23 4.37
CA VAL A 115 -13.00 11.08 3.50
C VAL A 115 -11.84 10.10 3.60
N ARG A 116 -10.58 10.59 3.55
CA ARG A 116 -9.38 9.77 3.71
C ARG A 116 -9.45 8.87 4.94
N GLN A 117 -9.74 9.44 6.11
CA GLN A 117 -9.80 8.69 7.37
C GLN A 117 -10.96 7.67 7.41
N SER A 118 -11.95 7.82 6.52
CA SER A 118 -13.14 6.96 6.44
C SER A 118 -12.98 5.80 5.44
N LEU A 119 -11.96 5.84 4.58
CA LEU A 119 -11.82 4.93 3.44
C LEU A 119 -11.69 3.46 3.84
N ILE A 120 -10.86 3.15 4.84
CA ILE A 120 -10.69 1.77 5.34
C ILE A 120 -12.04 1.24 5.86
N GLY A 121 -12.72 2.03 6.70
CA GLY A 121 -14.02 1.64 7.24
C GLY A 121 -15.07 1.40 6.15
N LEU A 122 -15.13 2.30 5.16
CA LEU A 122 -16.02 2.15 4.00
C LEU A 122 -15.69 0.89 3.19
N HIS A 123 -14.41 0.63 2.94
CA HIS A 123 -13.95 -0.51 2.14
C HIS A 123 -14.33 -1.84 2.80
N CYS A 124 -14.01 -2.00 4.08
CA CYS A 124 -14.40 -3.18 4.86
C CYS A 124 -15.93 -3.36 4.90
N PHE A 125 -16.69 -2.26 5.06
CA PHE A 125 -18.15 -2.30 5.13
C PHE A 125 -18.83 -2.65 3.80
N THR A 126 -18.27 -2.18 2.68
CA THR A 126 -18.86 -2.40 1.34
C THR A 126 -18.37 -3.67 0.65
N GLY A 127 -17.54 -4.45 1.36
CA GLY A 127 -16.99 -5.73 0.97
C GLY A 127 -15.52 -5.61 0.57
N CYS A 128 -14.62 -6.24 1.33
CA CYS A 128 -13.22 -6.50 0.97
C CYS A 128 -13.04 -8.00 0.71
N ASP A 129 -11.80 -8.49 0.58
CA ASP A 129 -11.54 -9.93 0.40
C ASP A 129 -12.13 -10.81 1.52
N SER A 130 -12.25 -10.26 2.74
CA SER A 130 -12.84 -10.93 3.90
C SER A 130 -14.34 -10.68 4.10
N ALA A 131 -14.97 -9.78 3.33
CA ALA A 131 -16.36 -9.37 3.55
C ALA A 131 -17.19 -9.36 2.24
N SER A 132 -18.40 -9.90 2.30
CA SER A 132 -19.29 -9.89 1.13
C SER A 132 -19.72 -8.48 0.74
N ALA A 133 -19.84 -8.23 -0.56
CA ALA A 133 -20.38 -6.99 -1.08
C ALA A 133 -21.92 -6.95 -1.00
N PHE A 134 -22.47 -5.74 -0.91
CA PHE A 134 -23.92 -5.54 -0.99
C PHE A 134 -24.45 -5.86 -2.40
N TYR A 135 -25.46 -6.71 -2.48
CA TYR A 135 -26.09 -7.08 -3.75
C TYR A 135 -26.59 -5.84 -4.51
N GLY A 136 -26.14 -5.69 -5.76
CA GLY A 136 -26.54 -4.57 -6.64
C GLY A 136 -25.99 -3.20 -6.22
N ARG A 137 -25.00 -3.12 -5.32
CA ARG A 137 -24.38 -1.87 -4.87
C ARG A 137 -22.85 -1.95 -5.00
N GLY A 138 -22.29 -1.15 -5.91
CA GLY A 138 -20.84 -1.07 -6.09
C GLY A 138 -20.16 -0.07 -5.13
N LYS A 139 -18.86 -0.25 -4.91
CA LYS A 139 -18.02 0.63 -4.08
C LYS A 139 -18.04 2.09 -4.52
N THR A 140 -18.10 2.35 -5.83
CA THR A 140 -18.21 3.71 -6.37
C THR A 140 -19.45 4.45 -5.86
N LYS A 141 -20.59 3.76 -5.76
CA LYS A 141 -21.82 4.38 -5.25
C LYS A 141 -21.70 4.72 -3.78
N ALA A 142 -21.11 3.82 -2.98
CA ALA A 142 -20.90 4.05 -1.56
C ALA A 142 -19.88 5.17 -1.31
N PHE A 143 -18.80 5.21 -2.10
CA PHE A 143 -17.81 6.28 -2.06
C PHE A 143 -18.41 7.65 -2.40
N ASN A 144 -19.25 7.73 -3.44
CA ASN A 144 -19.95 8.96 -3.77
C ASN A 144 -20.90 9.43 -2.65
N LEU A 145 -21.53 8.52 -1.91
CA LEU A 145 -22.33 8.88 -0.74
C LEU A 145 -21.44 9.44 0.37
N LEU A 146 -20.31 8.79 0.65
CA LEU A 146 -19.34 9.24 1.65
C LEU A 146 -18.84 10.67 1.36
N LEU A 147 -18.53 10.99 0.11
CA LEU A 147 -18.09 12.33 -0.32
C LEU A 147 -19.10 13.44 0.02
N ASN A 148 -20.39 13.10 0.11
CA ASN A 148 -21.48 14.07 0.28
C ASN A 148 -22.11 14.04 1.69
N ASP A 149 -21.68 13.16 2.59
CA ASP A 149 -22.28 12.99 3.90
C ASP A 149 -21.21 12.88 5.01
N LYS A 150 -21.12 13.95 5.81
CA LYS A 150 -20.19 14.04 6.95
C LYS A 150 -20.52 13.06 8.07
N ASN A 151 -21.79 12.67 8.23
CA ASN A 151 -22.18 11.68 9.24
C ASN A 151 -21.65 10.30 8.85
N LEU A 152 -21.69 9.96 7.56
CA LEU A 152 -21.07 8.73 7.06
C LEU A 152 -19.55 8.77 7.28
N CYS A 153 -18.90 9.91 7.03
CA CYS A 153 -17.48 10.05 7.34
C CYS A 153 -17.20 9.79 8.82
N SER A 154 -17.92 10.43 9.74
CA SER A 154 -17.74 10.18 11.18
C SER A 154 -17.94 8.70 11.53
N ALA A 155 -19.00 8.07 11.04
CA ALA A 155 -19.29 6.67 11.32
C ALA A 155 -18.18 5.72 10.84
N PHE A 156 -17.64 5.94 9.64
CA PHE A 156 -16.59 5.07 9.09
C PHE A 156 -15.19 5.38 9.62
N LYS A 157 -14.92 6.59 10.12
CA LYS A 157 -13.69 6.89 10.87
C LYS A 157 -13.60 6.10 12.17
N ASP A 158 -14.74 5.94 12.84
CA ASP A 158 -14.80 5.28 14.14
C ASP A 158 -14.89 3.76 14.02
N LEU A 159 -15.21 3.24 12.83
CA LEU A 159 -15.25 1.82 12.55
C LEU A 159 -13.85 1.20 12.71
N GLY A 160 -13.72 0.26 13.65
CA GLY A 160 -12.46 -0.43 13.95
C GLY A 160 -11.54 0.31 14.93
N ARG A 161 -11.98 1.45 15.50
CA ARG A 161 -11.29 2.06 16.65
C ARG A 161 -11.69 1.36 17.95
N THR A 162 -10.71 1.11 18.81
CA THR A 162 -10.98 0.59 20.17
C THR A 162 -11.70 1.67 20.97
N ILE A 163 -12.79 1.29 21.64
CA ILE A 163 -13.56 2.12 22.58
C ILE A 163 -12.74 2.37 23.85
#